data_AF-A0A835YJV6-F1
#
_entry.id   AF-A0A835YJV6-F1
#
_cell.length_a   1.000
_cell.length_b   1.000
_cell.length_c   1.000
_cell.angle_alpha   90.00
_cell.angle_beta   90.00
_cell.angle_gamma   90.00
#
_symmetry.space_group_name_H-M   'P 1'
#
loop_
_entity.id
_entity.type
_entity.pdbx_description
1 polymer ?
#
loop_
_entity_poly.entity_id
_entity_poly.type
_entity_poly.pdbx_seq_one_letter_code
_entity_poly.pdbx_strand_id
1 'polypeptide(L)'
;MRQRMAEVTARGLEQSQPPLPPGDPAAAVARAGSGIADWVDADTVIGLGFARPEPEDLLDDAPGLHTPIPTTSRGFRLLRLLGWKEGEGLGKNGQGIREPITIREESTGLGLGKASEYDAVTAEATRSRKLLTSEKVESAEEAQRRAAEGAQLEKTRADVREMNRMFYCEDCDKQYKTVGEFANHLSSYDHHHKKRLVDLQKADRARKGSGFDRDKAKKKDD
;
A
#
# COMPACT_ATOMS: atom_id res chain seq x y z
N MET A 1 50.51 -3.59 -49.41
CA MET A 1 50.90 -2.56 -48.41
C MET A 1 49.68 -2.31 -47.53
N ARG A 2 49.47 -3.01 -46.40
CA ARG A 2 50.10 -2.80 -45.08
C ARG A 2 50.36 -1.32 -44.76
N GLN A 3 49.48 -0.71 -43.97
CA GLN A 3 49.84 0.15 -42.86
C GLN A 3 48.74 0.10 -41.80
N ARG A 4 49.19 -0.08 -40.55
CA ARG A 4 48.41 -0.07 -39.31
C ARG A 4 48.25 1.39 -38.86
N MET A 5 47.16 1.72 -38.19
CA MET A 5 47.21 2.39 -36.89
C MET A 5 45.87 2.18 -36.17
N ALA A 6 46.00 1.83 -34.89
CA ALA A 6 44.92 1.66 -33.93
C ALA A 6 44.51 3.02 -33.38
N GLU A 7 43.23 3.18 -33.08
CA GLU A 7 42.81 4.10 -32.02
C GLU A 7 41.57 3.54 -31.30
N VAL A 8 41.67 3.65 -29.98
CA VAL A 8 40.82 3.11 -28.93
C VAL A 8 39.77 4.16 -28.61
N THR A 9 38.48 3.82 -28.70
CA THR A 9 37.47 4.50 -27.88
C THR A 9 36.33 3.56 -27.52
N ALA A 10 36.40 3.03 -26.30
CA ALA A 10 35.31 2.39 -25.60
C ALA A 10 34.31 3.46 -25.10
N ARG A 11 33.04 3.35 -25.50
CA ARG A 11 31.84 3.88 -24.82
C ARG A 11 30.71 2.93 -25.21
N GLY A 12 30.25 2.03 -24.35
CA GLY A 12 29.53 2.36 -23.12
C GLY A 12 28.05 2.11 -23.40
N LEU A 13 27.65 0.83 -23.43
CA LEU A 13 26.27 0.40 -23.57
C LEU A 13 25.59 0.66 -22.22
N GLU A 14 24.98 1.84 -22.06
CA GLU A 14 24.25 2.20 -20.85
C GLU A 14 22.90 1.47 -20.88
N GLN A 15 22.86 0.28 -20.26
CA GLN A 15 21.60 -0.39 -19.93
C GLN A 15 20.94 0.40 -18.80
N SER A 16 19.89 1.16 -19.12
CA SER A 16 19.07 1.85 -18.13
C SER A 16 18.33 0.81 -17.27
N GLN A 17 18.85 0.57 -16.08
CA GLN A 17 18.19 -0.25 -15.07
C GLN A 17 16.92 0.49 -14.57
N PRO A 18 15.75 -0.16 -14.45
CA PRO A 18 14.56 0.49 -13.93
C PRO A 18 14.76 0.88 -12.45
N PRO A 19 14.12 1.97 -11.96
CA PRO A 19 14.29 2.41 -10.59
C PRO A 19 13.78 1.36 -9.61
N LEU A 20 14.58 1.10 -8.58
CA LEU A 20 14.21 0.21 -7.48
C LEU A 20 13.00 0.79 -6.73
N PRO A 21 12.08 -0.07 -6.23
CA PRO A 21 10.97 0.39 -5.41
C PRO A 21 11.47 1.05 -4.11
N PRO A 22 10.71 1.99 -3.52
CA PRO A 22 11.09 2.61 -2.26
C PRO A 22 11.22 1.53 -1.18
N GLY A 23 12.39 1.47 -0.55
CA GLY A 23 12.71 0.47 0.47
C GLY A 23 11.86 0.67 1.72
N ASP A 24 11.30 -0.44 2.22
CA ASP A 24 10.74 -0.52 3.57
C ASP A 24 11.82 -0.13 4.59
N PRO A 25 11.52 0.74 5.58
CA PRO A 25 12.49 1.14 6.62
C PRO A 25 12.88 -0.02 7.57
N ALA A 26 12.27 -1.20 7.41
CA ALA A 26 12.55 -2.38 8.24
C ALA A 26 13.80 -3.18 7.82
N ALA A 27 14.44 -2.87 6.68
CA ALA A 27 15.54 -3.67 6.14
C ALA A 27 16.96 -3.14 6.41
N ALA A 28 17.12 -2.05 7.20
CA ALA A 28 18.41 -1.35 7.35
C ALA A 28 19.33 -1.90 8.46
N VAL A 29 18.99 -2.99 9.14
CA VAL A 29 19.85 -3.58 10.19
C VAL A 29 20.06 -5.06 9.92
N ALA A 30 21.05 -5.40 9.09
CA ALA A 30 21.85 -6.63 9.23
C ALA A 30 22.75 -6.85 8.00
N ARG A 31 23.87 -6.12 7.90
CA ARG A 31 25.03 -6.57 7.12
C ARG A 31 26.34 -6.11 7.76
N ALA A 32 26.79 -6.86 8.75
CA ALA A 32 28.20 -7.07 9.06
C ALA A 32 28.35 -8.56 9.35
N GLY A 33 29.00 -9.29 8.43
CA GLY A 33 29.15 -10.74 8.53
C GLY A 33 30.26 -11.15 9.49
N SER A 34 30.26 -12.43 9.86
CA SER A 34 31.42 -13.30 9.66
C SER A 34 30.98 -14.75 9.84
N GLY A 35 31.57 -15.64 9.06
CA GLY A 35 31.04 -16.95 8.70
C GLY A 35 30.84 -17.95 9.84
N ILE A 36 29.88 -18.84 9.62
CA ILE A 36 30.14 -20.27 9.80
C ILE A 36 29.44 -21.03 8.67
N ALA A 37 30.08 -22.12 8.29
CA ALA A 37 30.08 -22.73 6.97
C ALA A 37 28.83 -23.53 6.58
N ASP A 38 28.67 -23.62 5.26
CA ASP A 38 28.25 -24.75 4.43
C ASP A 38 27.14 -25.73 4.87
N TRP A 39 26.02 -25.62 4.13
CA TRP A 39 25.28 -26.70 3.45
C TRP A 39 25.22 -28.06 4.15
N VAL A 40 24.08 -28.34 4.79
CA VAL A 40 23.54 -29.70 4.88
C VAL A 40 22.10 -29.66 4.39
N ASP A 41 21.84 -30.50 3.39
CA ASP A 41 20.63 -30.62 2.60
C ASP A 41 19.35 -30.83 3.42
N ALA A 42 18.28 -30.23 2.93
CA ALA A 42 16.92 -30.53 3.30
C ALA A 42 16.55 -31.93 2.77
N ASP A 43 16.85 -32.98 3.54
CA ASP A 43 16.08 -34.23 3.61
C ASP A 43 16.82 -35.27 4.45
N THR A 44 16.82 -35.12 5.78
CA THR A 44 17.03 -36.26 6.68
C THR A 44 16.23 -36.07 7.96
N VAL A 45 14.99 -36.56 7.92
CA VAL A 45 14.28 -37.03 9.12
C VAL A 45 14.94 -38.33 9.56
N ILE A 46 15.78 -38.30 10.60
CA ILE A 46 15.95 -39.41 11.55
C ILE A 46 16.19 -38.79 12.93
N GLY A 47 15.38 -39.23 13.90
CA GLY A 47 15.15 -38.54 15.15
C GLY A 47 16.26 -38.66 16.18
N LEU A 48 16.50 -37.53 16.84
CA LEU A 48 16.90 -37.46 18.23
C LEU A 48 16.09 -36.30 18.83
N GLY A 49 15.26 -36.61 19.82
CA GLY A 49 14.28 -35.71 20.42
C GLY A 49 14.91 -34.51 21.12
N PHE A 50 15.14 -33.44 20.37
CA PHE A 50 15.12 -32.10 20.94
C PHE A 50 13.67 -31.67 21.04
N ALA A 51 13.01 -32.11 22.10
CA ALA A 51 11.82 -31.43 22.59
C ALA A 51 12.19 -29.96 22.74
N ARG A 52 11.54 -29.08 21.96
CA ARG A 52 11.49 -27.66 22.30
C ARG A 52 10.94 -27.64 23.72
N PRO A 53 11.69 -27.15 24.73
CA PRO A 53 11.13 -27.07 26.06
C PRO A 53 9.86 -26.24 25.95
N GLU A 54 8.74 -26.85 26.32
CA GLU A 54 7.49 -26.14 26.55
C GLU A 54 7.82 -24.96 27.48
N PRO A 55 7.23 -23.76 27.26
CA PRO A 55 7.41 -22.62 28.14
C PRO A 55 6.65 -22.88 29.44
N GLU A 56 7.08 -23.87 30.20
CA GLU A 56 6.66 -24.13 31.56
C GLU A 56 7.42 -23.13 32.44
N ASP A 57 6.67 -22.15 32.94
CA ASP A 57 6.93 -21.48 34.21
C ASP A 57 8.22 -20.67 34.33
N LEU A 58 8.47 -19.76 33.38
CA LEU A 58 9.11 -18.49 33.76
C LEU A 58 8.06 -17.61 34.44
N LEU A 59 7.62 -18.06 35.62
CA LEU A 59 6.82 -17.27 36.53
C LEU A 59 7.59 -15.99 36.81
N ASP A 60 7.00 -14.87 36.43
CA ASP A 60 7.35 -13.53 36.89
C ASP A 60 7.18 -13.45 38.42
N ASP A 61 8.02 -14.15 39.19
CA ASP A 61 8.12 -14.08 40.66
C ASP A 61 8.87 -12.82 41.12
N ALA A 62 8.92 -11.79 40.27
CA ALA A 62 9.19 -10.45 40.75
C ALA A 62 7.96 -10.01 41.57
N PRO A 63 8.12 -9.39 42.76
CA PRO A 63 6.99 -8.83 43.49
C PRO A 63 6.34 -7.75 42.61
N GLY A 64 5.32 -8.14 41.87
CA GLY A 64 4.60 -7.29 40.95
C GLY A 64 3.65 -6.37 41.70
N LEU A 65 3.12 -5.39 40.98
CA LEU A 65 2.08 -4.46 41.44
C LEU A 65 0.92 -5.14 42.20
N HIS A 66 0.60 -6.39 41.85
CA HIS A 66 -0.51 -7.17 42.41
C HIS A 66 -0.09 -8.22 43.46
N THR A 67 1.19 -8.28 43.85
CA THR A 67 1.68 -9.26 44.82
C THR A 67 1.97 -8.57 46.16
N PRO A 68 1.40 -9.03 47.29
CA PRO A 68 1.70 -8.44 48.59
C PRO A 68 3.19 -8.60 48.94
N ILE A 69 3.75 -7.64 49.69
CA ILE A 69 5.16 -7.67 50.08
C ILE A 69 5.41 -8.94 50.93
N PRO A 70 6.34 -9.82 50.54
CA PRO A 70 6.55 -11.07 51.25
C PRO A 70 7.13 -10.81 52.64
N THR A 71 6.74 -11.62 53.62
CA THR A 71 7.13 -11.47 55.03
C THR A 71 8.64 -11.57 55.28
N THR A 72 9.37 -12.23 54.37
CA THR A 72 10.84 -12.34 54.39
C THR A 72 11.55 -11.01 54.07
N SER A 73 10.85 -10.08 53.42
CA SER A 73 11.41 -8.78 53.03
C SER A 73 11.87 -7.98 54.26
N ARG A 74 13.06 -7.38 54.17
CA ARG A 74 13.56 -6.47 55.22
C ARG A 74 12.62 -5.28 55.41
N GLY A 75 12.03 -4.77 54.32
CA GLY A 75 11.06 -3.68 54.37
C GLY A 75 9.79 -4.04 55.14
N PHE A 76 9.25 -5.25 54.91
CA PHE A 76 8.07 -5.73 55.64
C PHE A 76 8.30 -5.81 57.15
N ARG A 77 9.48 -6.32 57.55
CA ARG A 77 9.88 -6.40 58.97
C ARG A 77 9.99 -5.01 59.62
N LEU A 78 10.57 -4.04 58.91
CA LEU A 78 10.68 -2.66 59.39
C LEU A 78 9.32 -1.99 59.53
N LEU A 79 8.43 -2.16 58.56
CA LEU A 79 7.06 -1.61 58.62
C LEU A 79 6.29 -2.16 59.83
N ARG A 80 6.35 -3.47 60.07
CA ARG A 80 5.75 -4.09 61.26
C ARG A 80 6.30 -3.53 62.56
N LEU A 81 7.61 -3.29 62.63
CA LEU A 81 8.25 -2.71 63.82
C LEU A 81 7.77 -1.29 64.11
N LEU A 82 7.49 -0.51 63.07
CA LEU A 82 6.95 0.84 63.17
C LEU A 82 5.43 0.89 63.42
N GLY A 83 4.79 -0.26 63.65
CA GLY A 83 3.37 -0.36 63.98
C GLY A 83 2.43 -0.43 62.77
N TRP A 84 2.95 -0.56 61.55
CA TRP A 84 2.13 -0.83 60.37
C TRP A 84 1.65 -2.27 60.34
N LYS A 85 0.39 -2.48 59.92
CA LYS A 85 -0.25 -3.79 59.82
C LYS A 85 -0.50 -4.14 58.36
N GLU A 86 -0.33 -5.42 58.04
CA GLU A 86 -0.58 -5.93 56.69
C GLU A 86 -2.04 -5.67 56.27
N GLY A 87 -2.22 -5.13 55.07
CA GLY A 87 -3.53 -4.76 54.52
C GLY A 87 -4.07 -3.40 54.95
N GLU A 88 -3.37 -2.68 55.84
CA GLU A 88 -3.76 -1.32 56.26
C GLU A 88 -3.02 -0.25 55.43
N GLY A 89 -3.69 0.86 55.13
CA GLY A 89 -3.05 2.02 54.51
C GLY A 89 -2.08 2.70 55.49
N LEU A 90 -1.14 3.51 54.99
CA LEU A 90 -0.26 4.28 55.87
C LEU A 90 -0.96 5.55 56.38
N GLY A 91 -0.64 6.02 57.59
CA GLY A 91 -1.16 7.27 58.16
C GLY A 91 -1.87 7.08 59.50
N LYS A 92 -2.22 8.19 60.16
CA LYS A 92 -2.77 8.21 61.53
C LYS A 92 -4.01 7.31 61.73
N ASN A 93 -4.84 7.18 60.71
CA ASN A 93 -6.07 6.37 60.73
C ASN A 93 -6.05 5.29 59.62
N GLY A 94 -4.86 4.93 59.11
CA GLY A 94 -4.74 3.99 58.00
C GLY A 94 -5.30 4.49 56.66
N GLN A 95 -5.36 5.80 56.46
CA GLN A 95 -6.02 6.46 55.31
C GLN A 95 -5.23 6.44 54.00
N GLY A 96 -3.98 5.96 54.02
CA GLY A 96 -3.12 5.93 52.85
C GLY A 96 -3.57 4.90 51.81
N ILE A 97 -3.05 5.08 50.59
CA ILE A 97 -3.30 4.15 49.49
C ILE A 97 -2.71 2.79 49.85
N ARG A 98 -3.51 1.73 49.72
CA ARG A 98 -3.12 0.35 50.06
C ARG A 98 -2.37 -0.35 48.93
N GLU A 99 -2.75 -0.06 47.70
CA GLU A 99 -2.17 -0.66 46.49
C GLU A 99 -1.27 0.36 45.79
N PRO A 100 -0.17 -0.07 45.15
CA PRO A 100 0.68 0.85 44.43
C PRO A 100 -0.05 1.51 43.25
N ILE A 101 0.27 2.77 42.95
CA ILE A 101 -0.35 3.50 41.83
C ILE A 101 0.19 2.94 40.51
N THR A 102 -0.72 2.57 39.61
CA THR A 102 -0.37 2.09 38.27
C THR A 102 0.01 3.27 37.38
N ILE A 103 1.22 3.28 36.84
CA ILE A 103 1.61 4.22 35.79
C ILE A 103 1.24 3.59 34.45
N ARG A 104 0.44 4.30 33.65
CA ARG A 104 0.17 3.89 32.27
C ARG A 104 1.38 4.28 31.43
N GLU A 105 2.01 3.32 30.77
CA GLU A 105 3.08 3.62 29.82
C GLU A 105 2.45 4.23 28.56
N GLU A 106 2.60 5.53 28.37
CA GLU A 106 2.29 6.15 27.10
C GLU A 106 3.42 5.92 26.09
N SER A 107 3.06 5.52 24.88
CA SER A 107 4.00 5.42 23.77
C SER A 107 4.54 6.81 23.41
N THR A 108 5.82 7.05 23.67
CA THR A 108 6.49 8.30 23.26
C THR A 108 6.42 8.49 21.75
N GLY A 109 6.02 9.68 21.30
CA GLY A 109 5.88 10.00 19.86
C GLY A 109 4.44 9.91 19.30
N LEU A 110 3.49 9.40 20.08
CA LEU A 110 2.06 9.50 19.78
C LEU A 110 1.42 10.59 20.64
N GLY A 111 0.51 11.36 20.04
CA GLY A 111 -0.26 12.36 20.79
C GLY A 111 -1.09 11.70 21.90
N LEU A 112 -1.30 12.41 23.01
CA LEU A 112 -2.13 11.94 24.12
C LEU A 112 -3.50 11.47 23.59
N GLY A 113 -3.90 10.26 23.94
CA GLY A 113 -5.16 9.64 23.50
C GLY A 113 -5.11 8.89 22.15
N LYS A 114 -4.08 9.08 21.32
CA LYS A 114 -4.01 8.44 20.00
C LYS A 114 -3.83 6.92 20.07
N ALA A 115 -3.04 6.44 21.02
CA ALA A 115 -2.87 5.01 21.26
C ALA A 115 -4.22 4.33 21.59
N SER A 116 -5.01 4.93 22.48
CA SER A 116 -6.35 4.43 22.83
C SER A 116 -7.30 4.38 21.63
N GLU A 117 -7.22 5.34 20.72
CA GLU A 117 -8.01 5.34 19.49
C GLU A 117 -7.59 4.18 18.57
N TYR A 118 -6.29 3.97 18.39
CA TYR A 118 -5.79 2.85 17.57
C TYR A 118 -6.20 1.49 18.14
N ASP A 119 -6.15 1.31 19.46
CA ASP A 119 -6.59 0.08 20.10
C ASP A 119 -8.08 -0.16 19.86
N ALA A 120 -8.92 0.88 20.00
CA ALA A 120 -10.35 0.78 19.74
C ALA A 120 -10.66 0.42 18.29
N VAL A 121 -9.99 1.09 17.34
CA VAL A 121 -10.15 0.82 15.90
C VAL A 121 -9.65 -0.58 15.53
N THR A 122 -8.52 -1.01 16.09
CA THR A 122 -7.96 -2.35 15.85
C THR A 122 -8.86 -3.41 16.44
N ALA A 123 -9.36 -3.21 17.66
CA ALA A 123 -10.34 -4.08 18.29
C ALA A 123 -11.60 -4.18 17.44
N GLU A 124 -12.14 -3.05 16.94
CA GLU A 124 -13.29 -3.01 16.03
C GLU A 124 -13.05 -3.76 14.71
N ALA A 125 -11.91 -3.51 14.08
CA ALA A 125 -11.51 -4.17 12.84
C ALA A 125 -11.30 -5.69 13.00
N THR A 126 -10.99 -6.15 14.21
CA THR A 126 -10.75 -7.56 14.54
C THR A 126 -11.93 -8.25 15.22
N ARG A 127 -13.04 -7.56 15.53
CA ARG A 127 -14.22 -8.17 16.19
C ARG A 127 -14.81 -9.33 15.40
N SER A 128 -14.70 -9.30 14.08
CA SER A 128 -15.20 -10.35 13.20
C SER A 128 -14.16 -10.71 12.16
N ARG A 129 -14.03 -12.01 11.86
CA ARG A 129 -13.27 -12.46 10.70
C ARG A 129 -13.85 -11.80 9.45
N LYS A 130 -13.01 -11.17 8.63
CA LYS A 130 -13.43 -10.71 7.31
C LYS A 130 -13.94 -11.93 6.52
N LEU A 131 -15.21 -11.90 6.12
CA LEU A 131 -15.82 -12.98 5.32
C LEU A 131 -15.16 -13.04 3.95
N LEU A 132 -14.94 -14.26 3.46
CA LEU A 132 -14.38 -14.48 2.13
C LEU A 132 -15.37 -14.01 1.06
N THR A 133 -14.88 -13.63 -0.11
CA THR A 133 -15.74 -13.20 -1.23
C THR A 133 -16.76 -14.27 -1.65
N SER A 134 -16.44 -15.56 -1.48
CA SER A 134 -17.33 -16.68 -1.78
C SER A 134 -18.42 -16.93 -0.72
N GLU A 135 -18.22 -16.47 0.51
CA GLU A 135 -19.16 -16.62 1.63
C GLU A 135 -20.17 -15.46 1.68
N LYS A 136 -19.82 -14.33 1.05
CA LYS A 136 -20.75 -13.23 0.79
C LYS A 136 -21.79 -13.69 -0.23
N VAL A 137 -22.92 -14.21 0.26
CA VAL A 137 -24.11 -14.38 -0.57
C VAL A 137 -24.56 -12.98 -0.96
N GLU A 138 -24.30 -12.59 -2.21
CA GLU A 138 -24.82 -11.33 -2.73
C GLU A 138 -26.34 -11.44 -2.74
N SER A 139 -26.99 -10.70 -1.83
CA SER A 139 -28.43 -10.53 -1.92
C SER A 139 -28.74 -9.93 -3.29
N ALA A 140 -29.83 -10.40 -3.92
CA ALA A 140 -30.26 -9.87 -5.22
C ALA A 140 -30.40 -8.34 -5.19
N GLU A 141 -30.75 -7.77 -4.03
CA GLU A 141 -30.85 -6.34 -3.80
C GLU A 141 -29.48 -5.62 -3.79
N GLU A 142 -28.44 -6.24 -3.24
CA GLU A 142 -27.08 -5.69 -3.23
C GLU A 142 -26.44 -5.73 -4.62
N ALA A 143 -26.70 -6.79 -5.38
CA ALA A 143 -26.30 -6.89 -6.78
C ALA A 143 -26.98 -5.79 -7.62
N GLN A 144 -28.28 -5.54 -7.38
CA GLN A 144 -29.00 -4.44 -8.02
C GLN A 144 -28.45 -3.06 -7.63
N ARG A 145 -28.10 -2.84 -6.36
CA ARG A 145 -27.47 -1.59 -5.92
C ARG A 145 -26.12 -1.36 -6.58
N ARG A 146 -25.26 -2.38 -6.68
CA ARG A 146 -23.98 -2.27 -7.38
C ARG A 146 -24.16 -2.04 -8.87
N ALA A 147 -25.14 -2.70 -9.49
CA ALA A 147 -25.45 -2.48 -10.89
C ALA A 147 -25.97 -1.06 -11.14
N ALA A 148 -26.83 -0.54 -10.25
CA ALA A 148 -27.34 0.83 -10.32
C ALA A 148 -26.22 1.85 -10.13
N GLU A 149 -25.35 1.67 -9.12
CA GLU A 149 -24.20 2.53 -8.89
C GLU A 149 -23.20 2.48 -10.06
N GLY A 150 -22.90 1.29 -10.57
CA GLY A 150 -22.08 1.12 -11.78
C GLY A 150 -22.67 1.82 -13.00
N ALA A 151 -23.99 1.74 -13.18
CA ALA A 151 -24.70 2.46 -14.24
C ALA A 151 -24.65 3.99 -14.04
N GLN A 152 -24.72 4.48 -12.79
CA GLN A 152 -24.59 5.91 -12.49
C GLN A 152 -23.16 6.42 -12.73
N LEU A 153 -22.15 5.62 -12.37
CA LEU A 153 -20.75 5.95 -12.61
C LEU A 153 -20.43 6.01 -14.11
N GLU A 154 -20.96 5.07 -14.90
CA GLU A 154 -20.80 5.10 -16.36
C GLU A 154 -21.52 6.30 -16.99
N LYS A 155 -22.71 6.67 -16.51
CA LYS A 155 -23.38 7.92 -16.93
C LYS A 155 -22.53 9.16 -16.61
N THR A 156 -22.10 9.29 -15.35
CA THR A 156 -21.24 10.40 -14.92
C THR A 156 -19.96 10.47 -15.75
N ARG A 157 -19.36 9.32 -16.06
CA ARG A 157 -18.16 9.23 -16.90
C ARG A 157 -18.45 9.64 -18.34
N ALA A 158 -19.60 9.27 -18.90
CA ALA A 158 -20.02 9.70 -20.23
C ALA A 158 -20.26 11.22 -20.27
N ASP A 159 -20.93 11.77 -19.26
CA ASP A 159 -21.18 13.21 -19.12
C ASP A 159 -19.87 13.99 -19.04
N VAL A 160 -18.89 13.52 -18.25
CA VAL A 160 -17.57 14.12 -18.17
C VAL A 160 -16.85 14.07 -19.52
N ARG A 161 -17.01 13.00 -20.32
CA ARG A 161 -16.43 12.95 -21.67
C ARG A 161 -17.11 13.93 -22.62
N GLU A 162 -18.43 14.05 -22.56
CA GLU A 162 -19.19 14.97 -23.42
C GLU A 162 -18.85 16.42 -23.10
N MET A 163 -18.81 16.77 -21.80
CA MET A 163 -18.37 18.09 -21.34
C MET A 163 -16.95 18.42 -21.82
N ASN A 164 -16.06 17.43 -21.78
CA ASN A 164 -14.67 17.59 -22.20
C ASN A 164 -14.45 17.50 -23.71
N ARG A 165 -15.47 17.10 -24.51
CA ARG A 165 -15.39 16.96 -25.97
C ARG A 165 -15.00 18.26 -26.66
N MET A 166 -15.42 19.39 -26.10
CA MET A 166 -15.11 20.73 -26.63
C MET A 166 -13.61 21.05 -26.60
N PHE A 167 -12.85 20.42 -25.72
CA PHE A 167 -11.40 20.57 -25.58
C PHE A 167 -10.63 19.36 -26.12
N TYR A 168 -11.28 18.54 -26.96
CA TYR A 168 -10.67 17.40 -27.61
C TYR A 168 -10.38 17.71 -29.08
N CYS A 169 -9.17 17.40 -29.54
CA CYS A 169 -8.82 17.48 -30.95
C CYS A 169 -8.80 16.08 -31.58
N GLU A 170 -9.76 15.81 -32.48
CA GLU A 170 -9.91 14.53 -33.19
C GLU A 170 -8.75 14.26 -34.17
N ASP A 171 -8.22 15.29 -34.84
CA ASP A 171 -7.11 15.10 -35.80
C ASP A 171 -5.79 14.78 -35.07
N CYS A 172 -5.64 15.25 -33.83
CA CYS A 172 -4.41 15.12 -33.04
C CYS A 172 -4.47 14.08 -31.93
N ASP A 173 -5.65 13.53 -31.63
CA ASP A 173 -5.93 12.62 -30.50
C ASP A 173 -5.46 13.17 -29.15
N LYS A 174 -5.73 14.46 -28.89
CA LYS A 174 -5.26 15.16 -27.69
C LYS A 174 -6.41 15.81 -26.94
N GLN A 175 -6.47 15.55 -25.63
CA GLN A 175 -7.36 16.23 -24.70
C GLN A 175 -6.65 17.40 -24.03
N TYR A 176 -7.29 18.56 -24.05
CA TYR A 176 -6.79 19.78 -23.42
C TYR A 176 -7.59 20.08 -22.16
N LYS A 177 -6.94 20.70 -21.18
CA LYS A 177 -7.54 20.97 -19.85
C LYS A 177 -8.15 22.36 -19.78
N THR A 178 -7.63 23.31 -20.56
CA THR A 178 -8.06 24.70 -20.54
C THR A 178 -8.41 25.21 -21.94
N VAL A 179 -9.27 26.23 -21.99
CA VAL A 179 -9.68 26.91 -23.23
C VAL A 179 -8.47 27.47 -23.98
N GLY A 180 -7.53 28.09 -23.26
CA GLY A 180 -6.34 28.73 -23.85
C GLY A 180 -5.38 27.75 -24.51
N GLU A 181 -5.10 26.61 -23.85
CA GLU A 181 -4.25 25.55 -24.41
C GLU A 181 -4.87 24.97 -25.69
N PHE A 182 -6.19 24.76 -25.70
CA PHE A 182 -6.90 24.25 -26.87
C PHE A 182 -6.86 25.24 -28.03
N ALA A 183 -7.11 26.53 -27.78
CA ALA A 183 -7.04 27.57 -28.80
C ALA A 183 -5.61 27.71 -29.39
N ASN A 184 -4.58 27.65 -28.54
CA ASN A 184 -3.18 27.66 -28.98
C ASN A 184 -2.83 26.42 -29.80
N HIS A 185 -3.40 25.27 -29.47
CA HIS A 185 -3.25 24.08 -30.29
C HIS A 185 -3.86 24.25 -31.68
N LEU A 186 -5.11 24.76 -31.76
CA LEU A 186 -5.81 24.95 -33.03
C LEU A 186 -5.10 25.93 -33.97
N SER A 187 -4.35 26.91 -33.43
CA SER A 187 -3.55 27.86 -34.20
C SER A 187 -2.12 27.40 -34.47
N SER A 188 -1.68 26.28 -33.90
CA SER A 188 -0.31 25.79 -34.06
C SER A 188 -0.04 25.29 -35.48
N TYR A 189 1.19 25.54 -35.96
CA TYR A 189 1.64 25.10 -37.28
C TYR A 189 1.46 23.60 -37.49
N ASP A 190 1.85 22.78 -36.51
CA ASP A 190 1.74 21.32 -36.57
C ASP A 190 0.29 20.83 -36.66
N HIS A 191 -0.64 21.48 -35.95
CA HIS A 191 -2.06 21.15 -36.05
C HIS A 191 -2.59 21.43 -37.45
N HIS A 192 -2.30 22.59 -38.02
CA HIS A 192 -2.72 22.94 -39.38
C HIS A 192 -2.13 21.98 -40.43
N HIS A 193 -0.88 21.56 -40.28
CA HIS A 193 -0.25 20.60 -41.18
C HIS A 193 -0.88 19.21 -41.06
N LYS A 194 -1.09 18.73 -39.83
CA LYS A 194 -1.76 17.44 -39.60
C LYS A 194 -3.18 17.44 -40.19
N LYS A 195 -3.93 18.53 -39.98
CA LYS A 195 -5.27 18.70 -40.53
C LYS A 195 -5.28 18.65 -42.06
N ARG A 196 -4.40 19.42 -42.73
CA ARG A 196 -4.29 19.38 -44.20
C ARG A 196 -3.94 17.98 -44.73
N LEU A 197 -3.06 17.26 -44.03
CA LEU A 197 -2.70 15.90 -44.41
C LEU A 197 -3.90 14.94 -44.28
N VAL A 198 -4.63 15.02 -43.18
CA VAL A 198 -5.85 14.23 -42.95
C VAL A 198 -6.93 14.56 -44.00
N ASP A 199 -7.13 15.83 -44.32
CA ASP A 199 -8.11 16.26 -45.34
C ASP A 199 -7.75 15.73 -46.74
N LEU A 200 -6.46 15.76 -47.11
CA LEU A 200 -5.98 15.17 -48.36
C LEU A 200 -6.19 13.65 -48.39
N GLN A 201 -5.91 12.95 -47.29
CA GLN A 201 -6.16 11.50 -47.20
C GLN A 201 -7.66 11.17 -47.28
N LYS A 202 -8.52 11.96 -46.62
CA LYS A 202 -9.98 11.82 -46.70
C LYS A 202 -10.47 12.02 -48.14
N ALA A 203 -9.97 13.05 -48.83
CA ALA A 203 -10.32 13.31 -50.23
C ALA A 203 -9.83 12.20 -51.19
N ASP A 204 -8.61 11.68 -51.01
CA ASP A 204 -8.09 10.57 -51.82
C ASP A 204 -8.89 9.28 -51.60
N ARG A 205 -9.24 8.96 -50.35
CA ARG A 205 -10.11 7.83 -50.02
C ARG A 205 -11.50 7.97 -50.65
N ALA A 206 -12.10 9.16 -50.59
CA ALA A 206 -13.41 9.42 -51.21
C ALA A 206 -13.35 9.28 -52.75
N ARG A 207 -12.26 9.74 -53.39
CA ARG A 207 -12.03 9.56 -54.83
C ARG A 207 -11.86 8.10 -55.21
N LYS A 208 -11.06 7.35 -54.45
CA LYS A 208 -10.85 5.90 -54.69
C LYS A 208 -12.12 5.08 -54.47
N GLY A 209 -12.89 5.37 -53.42
CA GLY A 209 -14.17 4.70 -53.15
C GLY A 209 -15.20 4.95 -54.24
N SER A 210 -15.39 6.22 -54.64
CA SER A 210 -16.33 6.58 -55.72
C SER A 210 -15.91 6.08 -57.10
N GLY A 211 -14.61 5.91 -57.37
CA GLY A 211 -14.10 5.27 -58.59
C GLY A 211 -14.46 3.79 -58.67
N PHE A 212 -14.27 3.04 -57.58
CA PHE A 212 -14.62 1.62 -57.50
C PHE A 212 -16.12 1.36 -57.64
N ASP A 213 -16.98 2.17 -57.02
CA ASP A 213 -18.44 2.06 -57.16
C ASP A 213 -18.91 2.39 -58.59
N ARG A 214 -18.29 3.37 -59.26
CA ARG A 214 -18.58 3.72 -60.66
C ARG A 214 -18.16 2.64 -61.65
N ASP A 215 -16.99 2.04 -61.46
CA ASP A 215 -16.49 0.97 -62.34
C ASP A 215 -17.25 -0.35 -62.12
N LYS A 216 -17.69 -0.63 -60.89
CA LYS A 216 -18.56 -1.76 -60.58
C LYS A 216 -19.98 -1.61 -61.15
N ALA A 217 -20.51 -0.40 -61.19
CA ALA A 217 -21.80 -0.11 -61.83
C ALA A 217 -21.74 -0.35 -63.35
N LYS A 218 -20.70 0.15 -64.03
CA LYS A 218 -20.53 -0.07 -65.48
C LYS A 218 -20.38 -1.54 -65.87
N LYS A 219 -19.73 -2.37 -65.06
CA LYS A 219 -19.57 -3.82 -65.32
C LYS A 219 -20.85 -4.64 -65.11
N LYS A 220 -21.91 -4.04 -64.53
CA LYS A 220 -23.19 -4.72 -64.30
C LYS A 220 -24.21 -4.45 -65.42
N ASP A 221 -23.93 -3.47 -66.28
CA ASP A 221 -24.80 -3.05 -67.39
C ASP A 221 -24.34 -3.61 -68.77
N ASP A 222 -23.25 -4.38 -68.83
CA ASP A 222 -22.79 -5.22 -69.96
C ASP A 222 -23.09 -6.71 -69.69
#